data_AF-X0ULL4-F1
#
_entry.id   AF-X0ULL4-F1
#
_cell.length_a   1.000
_cell.length_b   1.000
_cell.length_c   1.000
_cell.angle_alpha   90.00
_cell.angle_beta   90.00
_cell.angle_gamma   90.00
#
_symmetry.space_group_name_H-M   'P 1'
#
loop_
_entity.id
_entity.type
_entity.pdbx_description
1 polymer ?
#
loop_
_entity_poly.entity_id
_entity_poly.type
_entity_poly.pdbx_seq_one_letter_code
_entity_poly.pdbx_strand_id
1 'polypeptide(L)'
;YLTPISLADGGLFTQLYRDIYEPNQLAMIVFDDMVEKIIFQIDYEGDAEDFAWVIPVPGYPKLFSVEDDIFYELHKLTQPTPPSSFGCGWGAGPPLPGLEDEGVHVWEENQVGIYHTTTLSASDPNSLVEWLNNNGYAIPEEGQEILDYYVQKNWFFVAMKIQHEETINSSENYTGAIQPIGIMFFSDEMVYPLKISSLSAPSWGTEVLIYTFSDERVTFPEAAEEYNAIITPDQLKEYPILQGIIDETFVLTKLRRNFSAEEMDEDLIL
;
A
#
# COMPACT_ATOMS: atom_id res chain seq x y z
N TYR A 1 -35.64 -6.21 8.22
CA TYR A 1 -34.68 -5.43 7.43
C TYR A 1 -33.33 -6.08 7.68
N LEU A 2 -32.84 -6.81 6.68
CA LEU A 2 -31.50 -7.40 6.71
C LEU A 2 -30.54 -6.28 6.30
N THR A 3 -29.52 -6.03 7.12
CA THR A 3 -28.40 -5.15 6.79
C THR A 3 -27.74 -5.63 5.50
N PRO A 4 -27.40 -4.75 4.55
CA PRO A 4 -26.57 -5.16 3.43
C PRO A 4 -25.21 -5.61 3.98
N ILE A 5 -24.81 -6.81 3.57
CA ILE A 5 -23.47 -7.33 3.80
C ILE A 5 -22.58 -6.58 2.80
N SER A 6 -21.58 -5.85 3.29
CA SER A 6 -20.50 -5.34 2.44
C SER A 6 -19.83 -6.56 1.81
N LEU A 7 -19.84 -6.60 0.48
CA LEU A 7 -19.30 -7.67 -0.33
C LEU A 7 -18.25 -7.04 -1.21
N ALA A 8 -17.00 -7.47 -1.05
CA ALA A 8 -15.96 -7.23 -2.04
C ALA A 8 -16.29 -7.96 -3.36
N ASP A 9 -15.65 -7.47 -4.44
CA ASP A 9 -15.61 -7.89 -5.85
C ASP A 9 -16.88 -8.13 -6.69
N GLY A 10 -16.91 -7.42 -7.82
CA GLY A 10 -16.98 -8.07 -9.14
C GLY A 10 -17.77 -7.33 -10.25
N GLY A 11 -17.17 -7.18 -11.45
CA GLY A 11 -17.92 -6.98 -12.72
C GLY A 11 -17.21 -6.24 -13.88
N LEU A 12 -17.02 -6.91 -15.02
CA LEU A 12 -16.03 -6.69 -16.10
C LEU A 12 -16.39 -5.67 -17.23
N PHE A 13 -15.44 -4.79 -17.65
CA PHE A 13 -15.32 -4.20 -19.01
C PHE A 13 -13.83 -3.94 -19.39
N THR A 14 -13.49 -3.96 -20.69
CA THR A 14 -12.12 -4.13 -21.22
C THR A 14 -11.35 -2.83 -21.55
N GLN A 15 -9.99 -2.92 -21.44
CA GLN A 15 -8.88 -2.28 -22.23
C GLN A 15 -7.96 -1.24 -21.55
N LEU A 16 -6.72 -1.71 -21.31
CA LEU A 16 -5.40 -1.07 -21.45
C LEU A 16 -4.65 -0.42 -20.28
N TYR A 17 -5.00 -0.60 -19.00
CA TYR A 17 -4.05 -0.30 -17.90
C TYR A 17 -4.31 -1.20 -16.67
N ARG A 18 -3.74 -2.41 -16.63
CA ARG A 18 -4.03 -3.38 -15.55
C ARG A 18 -3.50 -2.99 -14.18
N ASP A 19 -2.34 -2.34 -14.09
CA ASP A 19 -1.81 -1.88 -12.80
C ASP A 19 -2.62 -0.70 -12.24
N ILE A 20 -3.29 0.08 -13.11
CA ILE A 20 -4.08 1.26 -12.74
C ILE A 20 -5.52 0.88 -12.35
N TYR A 21 -5.99 -0.31 -12.74
CA TYR A 21 -7.28 -0.89 -12.29
C TYR A 21 -7.09 -1.91 -11.16
N GLU A 22 -6.03 -1.67 -10.37
CA GLU A 22 -5.87 -2.01 -8.96
C GLU A 22 -5.78 -3.52 -8.60
N PRO A 23 -4.62 -4.00 -8.10
CA PRO A 23 -4.61 -5.19 -7.26
C PRO A 23 -5.30 -4.82 -5.93
N ASN A 24 -5.99 -5.77 -5.31
CA ASN A 24 -6.64 -5.55 -4.01
C ASN A 24 -5.67 -4.96 -2.96
N GLN A 25 -4.38 -5.27 -3.07
CA GLN A 25 -3.32 -4.69 -2.26
C GLN A 25 -2.10 -4.32 -3.10
N LEU A 26 -1.73 -3.04 -3.04
CA LEU A 26 -0.58 -2.47 -3.72
C LEU A 26 0.42 -1.94 -2.67
N ALA A 27 1.70 -2.30 -2.80
CA ALA A 27 2.72 -1.81 -1.90
C ALA A 27 4.03 -1.45 -2.59
N MET A 28 4.70 -0.44 -2.05
CA MET A 28 6.10 -0.13 -2.33
C MET A 28 6.89 -0.30 -1.03
N ILE A 29 7.93 -1.09 -1.04
CA ILE A 29 8.83 -1.32 0.09
C ILE A 29 10.21 -0.83 -0.28
N VAL A 30 10.80 0.00 0.57
CA VAL A 30 12.20 0.41 0.51
C VAL A 30 12.87 -0.14 1.77
N PHE A 31 13.85 -1.00 1.60
CA PHE A 31 14.58 -1.61 2.70
C PHE A 31 16.07 -1.29 2.55
N ASP A 32 16.59 -0.56 3.53
CA ASP A 32 17.98 -0.11 3.58
C ASP A 32 18.44 0.02 5.03
N ASP A 33 19.65 -0.46 5.34
CA ASP A 33 20.26 -0.37 6.67
C ASP A 33 19.33 -0.75 7.85
N MET A 34 18.57 -1.85 7.72
CA MET A 34 17.57 -2.34 8.70
C MET A 34 16.39 -1.38 8.94
N VAL A 35 16.17 -0.44 8.03
CA VAL A 35 15.02 0.46 8.00
C VAL A 35 14.13 0.06 6.85
N GLU A 36 12.88 -0.26 7.16
CA GLU A 36 11.85 -0.48 6.16
C GLU A 36 10.93 0.74 6.07
N LYS A 37 10.72 1.23 4.85
CA LYS A 37 9.64 2.15 4.50
C LYS A 37 8.66 1.38 3.63
N ILE A 38 7.48 1.11 4.14
CA ILE A 38 6.38 0.51 3.38
C ILE A 38 5.32 1.56 3.09
N ILE A 39 4.95 1.67 1.82
CA ILE A 39 3.89 2.54 1.34
C ILE A 39 2.82 1.64 0.79
N PHE A 40 1.61 1.77 1.32
CA PHE A 40 0.48 0.96 0.88
C PHE A 40 -0.52 1.82 0.11
N GLN A 41 -1.17 1.19 -0.87
CA GLN A 41 -2.42 1.62 -1.47
C GLN A 41 -3.35 0.41 -1.53
N ILE A 42 -4.58 0.58 -1.05
CA ILE A 42 -5.59 -0.47 -1.01
C ILE A 42 -6.88 0.05 -1.63
N ASP A 43 -7.64 -0.87 -2.21
CA ASP A 43 -8.99 -0.57 -2.66
C ASP A 43 -9.98 -0.78 -1.54
N TYR A 44 -10.97 0.11 -1.46
CA TYR A 44 -12.06 -0.02 -0.52
C TYR A 44 -13.40 0.24 -1.21
N GLU A 45 -14.35 -0.65 -0.93
CA GLU A 45 -15.75 -0.50 -1.30
C GLU A 45 -16.61 -0.53 -0.03
N GLY A 46 -17.20 0.62 0.31
CA GLY A 46 -17.98 0.76 1.53
C GLY A 46 -18.16 2.21 1.96
N ASP A 47 -18.85 2.43 3.07
CA ASP A 47 -18.97 3.77 3.65
C ASP A 47 -17.65 4.16 4.32
N ALA A 48 -17.11 5.34 4.02
CA ALA A 48 -15.84 5.79 4.57
C ALA A 48 -15.85 5.87 6.12
N GLU A 49 -17.02 6.08 6.72
CA GLU A 49 -17.21 6.10 8.19
C GLU A 49 -16.99 4.72 8.83
N ASP A 50 -17.16 3.64 8.06
CA ASP A 50 -16.96 2.26 8.49
C ASP A 50 -15.51 1.78 8.22
N PHE A 51 -14.69 2.61 7.58
CA PHE A 51 -13.31 2.25 7.29
C PHE A 51 -12.49 2.12 8.58
N ALA A 52 -11.91 0.94 8.76
CA ALA A 52 -11.06 0.59 9.88
C ALA A 52 -9.95 -0.33 9.38
N TRP A 53 -8.69 0.08 9.55
CA TRP A 53 -7.54 -0.69 9.07
C TRP A 53 -6.49 -0.85 10.16
N VAL A 54 -5.98 -2.07 10.32
CA VAL A 54 -4.98 -2.42 11.34
C VAL A 54 -3.81 -3.08 10.65
N ILE A 55 -2.62 -2.49 10.79
CA ILE A 55 -1.38 -2.99 10.19
C ILE A 55 -0.40 -3.33 11.32
N PRO A 56 0.00 -4.60 11.47
CA PRO A 56 1.03 -4.98 12.42
C PRO A 56 2.41 -4.72 11.80
N VAL A 57 3.34 -4.21 12.60
CA VAL A 57 4.71 -3.87 12.17
C VAL A 57 5.76 -4.32 13.20
N PRO A 58 6.94 -4.82 12.78
CA PRO A 58 7.98 -5.32 13.70
C PRO A 58 8.55 -4.28 14.66
N GLY A 59 8.71 -3.04 14.19
CA GLY A 59 9.34 -1.96 14.93
C GLY A 59 8.39 -0.81 15.22
N TYR A 60 8.81 0.12 16.08
CA TYR A 60 8.03 1.32 16.37
C TYR A 60 7.81 2.15 15.09
N PRO A 61 6.56 2.37 14.66
CA PRO A 61 6.27 3.02 13.38
C PRO A 61 6.37 4.54 13.46
N LYS A 62 6.89 5.14 12.39
CA LYS A 62 6.71 6.55 12.04
C LYS A 62 5.89 6.63 10.75
N LEU A 63 4.73 7.26 10.84
CA LEU A 63 3.81 7.43 9.72
C LEU A 63 4.12 8.71 8.93
N PHE A 64 3.87 8.68 7.63
CA PHE A 64 4.01 9.84 6.74
C PHE A 64 3.00 9.77 5.60
N SER A 65 2.55 10.94 5.13
CA SER A 65 1.68 11.05 3.96
C SER A 65 2.50 10.85 2.69
N VAL A 66 1.87 10.26 1.68
CA VAL A 66 2.47 10.06 0.36
C VAL A 66 1.48 10.58 -0.68
N GLU A 67 2.00 11.21 -1.72
CA GLU A 67 1.20 11.70 -2.83
C GLU A 67 0.55 10.54 -3.61
N ASP A 68 -0.70 10.74 -4.01
CA ASP A 68 -1.55 9.70 -4.62
C ASP A 68 -0.95 9.10 -5.91
N ASP A 69 -0.13 9.88 -6.63
CA ASP A 69 0.47 9.50 -7.91
C ASP A 69 1.74 8.63 -7.78
N ILE A 70 2.19 8.27 -6.57
CA ILE A 70 3.42 7.47 -6.39
C ILE A 70 3.38 6.16 -7.19
N PHE A 71 2.26 5.47 -7.19
CA PHE A 71 2.11 4.20 -7.90
C PHE A 71 1.94 4.38 -9.41
N TYR A 72 1.46 5.54 -9.84
CA TYR A 72 1.48 5.93 -11.24
C TYR A 72 2.91 6.18 -11.74
N GLU A 73 3.77 6.79 -10.93
CA GLU A 73 5.20 6.91 -11.23
C GLU A 73 5.88 5.54 -11.31
N LEU A 74 5.62 4.64 -10.35
CA LEU A 74 6.15 3.26 -10.38
C LEU A 74 5.70 2.49 -11.61
N HIS A 75 4.41 2.60 -11.97
CA HIS A 75 3.87 1.98 -13.17
C HIS A 75 4.60 2.46 -14.43
N LYS A 76 4.83 3.77 -14.55
CA LYS A 76 5.59 4.37 -15.66
C LYS A 76 7.05 3.91 -15.69
N LEU A 77 7.71 3.89 -14.54
CA LEU A 77 9.11 3.48 -14.40
C LEU A 77 9.31 2.01 -14.80
N THR A 78 8.31 1.17 -14.51
CA THR A 78 8.35 -0.27 -14.79
C THR A 78 7.68 -0.66 -16.11
N GLN A 79 7.24 0.31 -16.93
CA GLN A 79 6.76 0.00 -18.27
C GLN A 79 7.89 -0.60 -19.11
N PRO A 80 7.64 -1.70 -19.86
CA PRO A 80 8.61 -2.19 -20.81
C PRO A 80 8.93 -1.07 -21.80
N THR A 81 10.21 -0.80 -22.01
CA THR A 81 10.64 0.17 -23.01
C THR A 81 10.07 -0.30 -24.34
N PRO A 82 9.25 0.52 -25.04
CA PRO A 82 8.67 0.08 -26.31
C PRO A 82 9.80 -0.37 -27.23
N PRO A 83 9.65 -1.49 -27.96
CA PRO A 83 10.70 -1.96 -28.84
C PRO A 83 11.08 -0.82 -29.78
N SER A 84 12.36 -0.50 -29.84
CA SER A 84 12.90 0.53 -30.70
C SER A 84 12.59 0.16 -32.16
N SER A 85 11.46 0.64 -32.67
CA SER A 85 11.14 0.50 -34.08
C SER A 85 12.00 1.50 -34.85
N PHE A 86 12.95 0.96 -35.58
CA PHE A 86 13.75 1.66 -36.57
C PHE A 86 12.85 2.36 -37.61
N GLY A 87 12.97 3.69 -37.71
CA GLY A 87 12.87 4.45 -38.96
C GLY A 87 11.47 4.87 -39.48
N CYS A 88 11.16 6.16 -39.42
CA CYS A 88 11.08 7.09 -40.58
C CYS A 88 10.22 8.35 -40.28
N GLY A 89 10.86 9.52 -40.23
CA GLY A 89 10.48 10.73 -40.99
C GLY A 89 9.17 11.52 -40.70
N TRP A 90 9.41 12.82 -40.40
CA TRP A 90 8.61 14.04 -40.68
C TRP A 90 7.61 14.59 -39.65
N GLY A 91 7.87 15.84 -39.22
CA GLY A 91 6.84 16.82 -38.90
C GLY A 91 7.07 17.63 -37.63
N ALA A 92 7.46 18.90 -37.77
CA ALA A 92 7.67 19.85 -36.67
C ALA A 92 6.35 20.47 -36.15
N GLY A 93 6.29 20.77 -34.85
CA GLY A 93 5.30 21.64 -34.22
C GLY A 93 5.92 22.41 -33.03
N PRO A 94 5.54 23.66 -32.74
CA PRO A 94 6.16 24.48 -31.70
C PRO A 94 5.62 24.15 -30.29
N PRO A 95 6.40 24.37 -29.21
CA PRO A 95 5.94 24.11 -27.84
C PRO A 95 5.12 25.27 -27.26
N LEU A 96 4.15 24.93 -26.39
CA LEU A 96 3.45 25.84 -25.47
C LEU A 96 3.96 25.61 -24.04
N PRO A 97 4.02 26.63 -23.15
CA PRO A 97 4.64 26.51 -21.84
C PRO A 97 3.65 26.18 -20.70
N GLY A 98 4.13 25.33 -19.78
CA GLY A 98 4.16 25.53 -18.31
C GLY A 98 2.86 25.54 -17.51
N LEU A 99 2.73 24.57 -16.59
CA LEU A 99 2.01 24.75 -15.32
C LEU A 99 2.99 24.42 -14.19
N GLU A 100 3.23 25.44 -13.36
CA GLU A 100 3.75 25.30 -12.00
C GLU A 100 2.60 24.82 -11.11
N ASP A 101 2.91 23.99 -10.12
CA ASP A 101 2.16 23.96 -8.87
C ASP A 101 3.16 23.87 -7.71
N GLU A 102 3.17 24.91 -6.87
CA GLU A 102 3.85 24.93 -5.57
C GLU A 102 2.77 24.93 -4.49
N GLY A 103 2.88 23.99 -3.56
CA GLY A 103 2.61 24.28 -2.15
C GLY A 103 1.83 23.22 -1.40
N VAL A 104 2.53 22.40 -0.61
CA VAL A 104 1.95 21.83 0.61
C VAL A 104 2.87 22.13 1.79
N HIS A 105 2.28 22.68 2.85
CA HIS A 105 2.88 22.95 4.15
C HIS A 105 2.24 22.01 5.17
N VAL A 106 3.05 21.34 6.00
CA VAL A 106 2.64 20.40 7.06
C VAL A 106 3.24 20.84 8.40
N TRP A 107 2.43 20.93 9.47
CA TRP A 107 2.89 20.99 10.87
C TRP A 107 1.87 20.37 11.85
N GLU A 108 2.06 19.08 12.11
CA GLU A 108 1.73 18.23 13.30
C GLU A 108 0.51 18.52 14.22
N GLU A 109 -0.48 17.62 14.15
CA GLU A 109 -1.24 16.91 15.22
C GLU A 109 -1.85 15.65 14.55
N ASN A 110 -1.80 14.43 15.16
CA ASN A 110 -1.72 13.08 14.52
C ASN A 110 -2.86 12.62 13.55
N GLN A 111 -3.11 13.39 12.51
CA GLN A 111 -3.78 13.02 11.27
C GLN A 111 -2.71 12.94 10.18
N VAL A 112 -2.63 11.82 9.47
CA VAL A 112 -1.68 11.60 8.38
C VAL A 112 -2.48 11.48 7.10
N GLY A 113 -2.41 12.50 6.23
CA GLY A 113 -3.33 12.61 5.10
C GLY A 113 -4.80 12.66 5.58
N ILE A 114 -5.62 11.75 5.07
CA ILE A 114 -7.03 11.58 5.50
C ILE A 114 -7.21 10.68 6.73
N TYR A 115 -6.13 10.10 7.26
CA TYR A 115 -6.21 9.06 8.29
C TYR A 115 -6.04 9.63 9.69
N HIS A 116 -6.96 9.28 10.57
CA HIS A 116 -6.74 9.31 12.00
C HIS A 116 -6.03 8.02 12.41
N THR A 117 -4.86 8.14 13.05
CA THR A 117 -3.99 6.98 13.31
C THR A 117 -3.69 6.82 14.79
N THR A 118 -3.59 5.57 15.25
CA THR A 118 -3.21 5.21 16.61
C THR A 118 -2.20 4.08 16.56
N THR A 119 -1.02 4.28 17.15
CA THR A 119 -0.02 3.22 17.31
C THR A 119 -0.21 2.54 18.65
N LEU A 120 -0.28 1.21 18.64
CA LEU A 120 -0.50 0.35 19.79
C LEU A 120 0.65 -0.64 19.93
N SER A 121 0.88 -1.07 21.16
CA SER A 121 1.64 -2.27 21.48
C SER A 121 0.87 -3.01 22.56
N ALA A 122 0.79 -4.33 22.49
CA ALA A 122 0.10 -5.13 23.48
C ALA A 122 0.98 -6.27 23.96
N SER A 123 0.82 -6.63 25.24
CA SER A 123 1.41 -7.84 25.84
C SER A 123 0.35 -8.89 26.18
N ASP A 124 -0.93 -8.50 26.21
CA ASP A 124 -2.09 -9.37 26.33
C ASP A 124 -2.98 -9.18 25.09
N PRO A 125 -3.19 -10.21 24.27
CA PRO A 125 -3.99 -10.10 23.06
C PRO A 125 -5.47 -9.80 23.32
N ASN A 126 -6.03 -10.29 24.43
CA ASN A 126 -7.44 -10.02 24.76
C ASN A 126 -7.67 -8.52 24.97
N SER A 127 -6.74 -7.85 25.66
CA SER A 127 -6.75 -6.41 25.86
C SER A 127 -6.65 -5.63 24.53
N LEU A 128 -5.91 -6.15 23.55
CA LEU A 128 -5.80 -5.53 22.21
C LEU A 128 -7.13 -5.65 21.44
N VAL A 129 -7.71 -6.85 21.41
CA VAL A 129 -9.01 -7.10 20.76
C VAL A 129 -10.11 -6.26 21.40
N GLU A 130 -10.15 -6.19 22.73
CA GLU A 130 -11.10 -5.36 23.47
C GLU A 130 -10.93 -3.88 23.14
N TRP A 131 -9.69 -3.38 23.09
CA TRP A 131 -9.42 -1.99 22.70
C TRP A 131 -9.89 -1.72 21.27
N LEU A 132 -9.56 -2.59 20.32
CA LEU A 132 -9.94 -2.45 18.90
C LEU A 132 -11.47 -2.39 18.76
N ASN A 133 -12.18 -3.35 19.34
CA ASN A 133 -13.65 -3.39 19.30
C ASN A 133 -14.29 -2.15 19.96
N ASN A 134 -13.80 -1.73 21.13
CA ASN A 134 -14.31 -0.55 21.83
C ASN A 134 -14.07 0.76 21.06
N ASN A 135 -13.04 0.81 20.20
CA ASN A 135 -12.74 1.95 19.34
C ASN A 135 -13.35 1.81 17.94
N GLY A 136 -14.25 0.84 17.74
CA GLY A 136 -15.00 0.63 16.50
C GLY A 136 -14.18 0.02 15.37
N TYR A 137 -13.16 -0.77 15.68
CA TYR A 137 -12.51 -1.69 14.75
C TYR A 137 -13.16 -3.05 14.96
N ALA A 138 -14.09 -3.44 14.07
CA ALA A 138 -14.86 -4.68 14.22
C ALA A 138 -14.01 -5.88 13.81
N ILE A 139 -13.28 -6.45 14.77
CA ILE A 139 -12.44 -7.64 14.53
C ILE A 139 -13.32 -8.89 14.69
N PRO A 140 -13.38 -9.79 13.68
CA PRO A 140 -14.13 -11.04 13.79
C PRO A 140 -13.49 -11.98 14.83
N GLU A 141 -14.20 -13.01 15.28
CA GLU A 141 -13.71 -13.95 16.31
C GLU A 141 -12.42 -14.66 15.86
N GLU A 142 -12.33 -14.97 14.56
CA GLU A 142 -11.15 -15.53 13.89
C GLU A 142 -9.94 -14.57 13.92
N GLY A 143 -10.17 -13.27 14.12
CA GLY A 143 -9.14 -12.24 14.26
C GLY A 143 -8.34 -12.32 15.55
N GLN A 144 -8.85 -13.01 16.56
CA GLN A 144 -8.12 -13.17 17.82
C GLN A 144 -6.83 -13.96 17.63
N GLU A 145 -6.88 -15.13 16.99
CA GLU A 145 -5.68 -15.98 16.79
C GLU A 145 -4.60 -15.27 15.96
N ILE A 146 -5.01 -14.44 15.01
CA ILE A 146 -4.09 -13.67 14.17
C ILE A 146 -3.46 -12.52 14.97
N LEU A 147 -4.21 -11.82 15.80
CA LEU A 147 -3.63 -10.77 16.66
C LEU A 147 -2.73 -11.36 17.74
N ASP A 148 -3.07 -12.51 18.31
CA ASP A 148 -2.23 -13.27 19.24
C ASP A 148 -0.85 -13.57 18.64
N TYR A 149 -0.80 -13.95 17.36
CA TYR A 149 0.46 -14.21 16.64
C TYR A 149 1.39 -12.99 16.64
N TYR A 150 0.87 -11.80 16.35
CA TYR A 150 1.69 -10.57 16.31
C TYR A 150 2.08 -10.08 17.70
N VAL A 151 1.19 -10.24 18.70
CA VAL A 151 1.51 -9.93 20.10
C VAL A 151 2.66 -10.81 20.60
N GLN A 152 2.67 -12.11 20.27
CA GLN A 152 3.77 -13.01 20.65
C GLN A 152 5.11 -12.65 20.00
N LYS A 153 5.08 -12.05 18.81
CA LYS A 153 6.26 -11.48 18.14
C LYS A 153 6.71 -10.13 18.72
N ASN A 154 5.95 -9.55 19.66
CA ASN A 154 6.13 -8.19 20.21
C ASN A 154 6.05 -7.09 19.14
N TRP A 155 5.21 -7.30 18.12
CA TRP A 155 4.98 -6.29 17.08
C TRP A 155 4.10 -5.14 17.59
N PHE A 156 4.23 -3.99 16.94
CA PHE A 156 3.34 -2.85 17.11
C PHE A 156 2.17 -2.96 16.14
N PHE A 157 1.08 -2.23 16.41
CA PHE A 157 -0.10 -2.18 15.56
C PHE A 157 -0.40 -0.72 15.22
N VAL A 158 -0.52 -0.42 13.93
CA VAL A 158 -1.02 0.86 13.45
C VAL A 158 -2.50 0.68 13.13
N ALA A 159 -3.36 1.27 13.95
CA ALA A 159 -4.81 1.28 13.75
C ALA A 159 -5.24 2.62 13.14
N MET A 160 -6.02 2.58 12.06
CA MET A 160 -6.35 3.75 11.24
C MET A 160 -7.83 3.80 10.88
N LYS A 161 -8.36 5.02 10.84
CA LYS A 161 -9.72 5.34 10.38
C LYS A 161 -9.71 6.55 9.47
N ILE A 162 -10.67 6.63 8.56
CA ILE A 162 -10.90 7.85 7.76
C ILE A 162 -11.89 8.72 8.53
N GLN A 163 -11.55 9.99 8.76
CA GLN A 163 -12.52 10.96 9.28
C GLN A 163 -13.04 11.83 8.14
N HIS A 164 -14.35 12.03 8.14
CA HIS A 164 -15.03 12.88 7.17
C HIS A 164 -14.84 14.36 7.53
N GLU A 165 -13.80 15.03 7.01
CA GLU A 165 -13.74 16.50 7.06
C GLU A 165 -14.47 17.11 5.86
N GLU A 166 -15.72 17.55 6.10
CA GLU A 166 -16.62 18.51 5.41
C GLU A 166 -16.65 18.64 3.86
N THR A 167 -15.83 17.93 3.10
CA THR A 167 -15.63 18.19 1.66
C THR A 167 -16.27 17.15 0.77
N ILE A 168 -16.69 16.00 1.32
CA ILE A 168 -17.48 15.01 0.58
C ILE A 168 -18.94 15.17 0.98
N ASN A 169 -19.61 16.18 0.44
CA ASN A 169 -21.07 16.24 0.51
C ASN A 169 -21.66 15.06 -0.26
N SER A 170 -21.70 13.86 0.32
CA SER A 170 -22.56 12.76 -0.11
C SER A 170 -22.45 11.57 0.84
N SER A 171 -23.61 11.12 1.30
CA SER A 171 -23.91 9.77 1.76
C SER A 171 -23.76 8.75 0.62
N GLU A 172 -22.61 8.72 -0.03
CA GLU A 172 -22.31 7.86 -1.17
C GLU A 172 -21.23 6.85 -0.77
N ASN A 173 -21.50 5.57 -1.05
CA ASN A 173 -20.54 4.48 -0.94
C ASN A 173 -19.23 4.88 -1.62
N TYR A 174 -18.12 4.85 -0.88
CA TYR A 174 -16.79 5.02 -1.44
C TYR A 174 -16.45 3.80 -2.28
N THR A 175 -15.98 4.00 -3.51
CA THR A 175 -15.45 2.94 -4.38
C THR A 175 -14.17 3.43 -5.05
N GLY A 176 -13.04 2.74 -4.81
CA GLY A 176 -11.74 2.98 -5.45
C GLY A 176 -10.55 2.91 -4.49
N ALA A 177 -9.33 3.14 -4.99
CA ALA A 177 -8.13 3.21 -4.15
C ALA A 177 -8.18 4.37 -3.15
N ILE A 178 -7.88 4.05 -1.89
CA ILE A 178 -7.67 5.03 -0.83
C ILE A 178 -6.27 5.66 -0.98
N GLN A 179 -6.15 6.94 -0.62
CA GLN A 179 -4.89 7.69 -0.56
C GLN A 179 -3.75 6.84 0.06
N PRO A 180 -2.57 6.77 -0.60
CA PRO A 180 -1.44 6.02 -0.07
C PRO A 180 -0.98 6.53 1.30
N ILE A 181 -0.52 5.60 2.14
CA ILE A 181 0.11 5.94 3.42
C ILE A 181 1.45 5.22 3.57
N GLY A 182 2.45 5.97 4.03
CA GLY A 182 3.78 5.48 4.33
C GLY A 182 3.96 5.16 5.81
N ILE A 183 4.61 4.04 6.10
CA ILE A 183 5.01 3.61 7.43
C ILE A 183 6.49 3.29 7.39
N MET A 184 7.27 3.90 8.27
CA MET A 184 8.70 3.64 8.43
C MET A 184 8.97 3.01 9.80
N PHE A 185 9.74 1.93 9.84
CA PHE A 185 10.12 1.26 11.08
C PHE A 185 11.46 0.54 10.92
N PHE A 186 12.08 0.17 12.04
CA PHE A 186 13.23 -0.73 12.05
C PHE A 186 12.78 -2.17 11.90
N SER A 187 13.47 -2.95 11.07
CA SER A 187 13.26 -4.39 10.90
C SER A 187 14.57 -5.07 10.53
N ASP A 188 14.81 -6.28 11.05
CA ASP A 188 16.00 -7.07 10.73
C ASP A 188 15.94 -7.65 9.29
N GLU A 189 14.73 -7.82 8.75
CA GLU A 189 14.45 -8.37 7.42
C GLU A 189 13.36 -7.54 6.73
N MET A 190 13.32 -7.58 5.39
CA MET A 190 12.23 -6.97 4.64
C MET A 190 10.94 -7.78 4.84
N VAL A 191 9.84 -7.15 5.25
CA VAL A 191 8.60 -7.84 5.58
C VAL A 191 7.37 -7.19 4.96
N TYR A 192 6.46 -8.02 4.47
CA TYR A 192 5.11 -7.58 4.12
C TYR A 192 4.12 -8.30 5.04
N PRO A 193 3.34 -7.58 5.88
CA PRO A 193 2.48 -8.18 6.91
C PRO A 193 1.22 -8.81 6.30
N LEU A 194 1.40 -9.87 5.49
CA LEU A 194 0.34 -10.50 4.72
C LEU A 194 -0.69 -11.22 5.60
N LYS A 195 -0.28 -11.79 6.73
CA LYS A 195 -1.15 -12.68 7.51
C LYS A 195 -2.38 -11.98 8.08
N ILE A 196 -2.27 -10.69 8.44
CA ILE A 196 -3.43 -9.89 8.89
C ILE A 196 -4.50 -9.75 7.79
N SER A 197 -4.10 -9.76 6.51
CA SER A 197 -5.00 -9.63 5.35
C SER A 197 -5.94 -10.83 5.19
N SER A 198 -5.61 -11.99 5.76
CA SER A 198 -6.48 -13.19 5.75
C SER A 198 -7.87 -12.92 6.36
N LEU A 199 -8.00 -11.95 7.27
CA LEU A 199 -9.26 -11.59 7.93
C LEU A 199 -10.27 -10.91 7.01
N SER A 200 -9.78 -10.28 5.95
CA SER A 200 -10.59 -9.57 4.97
C SER A 200 -10.47 -10.15 3.57
N ALA A 201 -9.71 -11.24 3.40
CA ALA A 201 -9.47 -11.87 2.12
C ALA A 201 -10.79 -12.44 1.57
N PRO A 202 -11.21 -12.04 0.36
CA PRO A 202 -12.44 -12.55 -0.21
C PRO A 202 -12.27 -14.00 -0.70
N SER A 203 -13.41 -14.67 -0.92
CA SER A 203 -13.43 -16.10 -1.27
C SER A 203 -12.72 -16.47 -2.58
N TRP A 204 -12.49 -15.52 -3.49
CA TRP A 204 -11.77 -15.73 -4.76
C TRP A 204 -10.29 -15.31 -4.69
N GLY A 205 -9.81 -14.88 -3.52
CA GLY A 205 -8.42 -14.48 -3.28
C GLY A 205 -8.16 -12.98 -3.45
N THR A 206 -7.00 -12.57 -2.98
CA THR A 206 -6.51 -11.18 -2.98
C THR A 206 -5.30 -11.10 -3.90
N GLU A 207 -5.34 -10.19 -4.87
CA GLU A 207 -4.17 -9.88 -5.66
C GLU A 207 -3.24 -8.91 -4.89
N VAL A 208 -1.96 -9.28 -4.78
CA VAL A 208 -0.92 -8.50 -4.13
C VAL A 208 0.14 -8.13 -5.18
N LEU A 209 0.41 -6.84 -5.32
CA LEU A 209 1.50 -6.31 -6.15
C LEU A 209 2.48 -5.53 -5.28
N ILE A 210 3.73 -5.97 -5.24
CA ILE A 210 4.78 -5.36 -4.43
C ILE A 210 5.90 -4.85 -5.34
N TYR A 211 6.20 -3.56 -5.22
CA TYR A 211 7.44 -2.97 -5.70
C TYR A 211 8.45 -2.96 -4.54
N THR A 212 9.65 -3.48 -4.75
CA THR A 212 10.70 -3.54 -3.74
C THR A 212 11.92 -2.79 -4.23
N PHE A 213 12.47 -1.93 -3.38
CA PHE A 213 13.75 -1.26 -3.56
C PHE A 213 14.68 -1.74 -2.44
N SER A 214 15.75 -2.42 -2.81
CA SER A 214 16.75 -2.97 -1.89
C SER A 214 18.10 -3.11 -2.57
N ASP A 215 19.15 -3.39 -1.79
CA ASP A 215 20.50 -3.64 -2.31
C ASP A 215 20.56 -4.82 -3.28
N GLU A 216 19.69 -5.81 -3.07
CA GLU A 216 19.62 -7.03 -3.86
C GLU A 216 18.23 -7.25 -4.45
N ARG A 217 18.17 -8.10 -5.48
CA ARG A 217 16.90 -8.54 -6.08
C ARG A 217 16.10 -9.38 -5.08
N VAL A 218 14.85 -9.00 -4.87
CA VAL A 218 13.90 -9.68 -4.00
C VAL A 218 13.03 -10.67 -4.78
N THR A 219 12.62 -11.76 -4.16
CA THR A 219 11.62 -12.69 -4.70
C THR A 219 10.94 -13.44 -3.56
N PHE A 220 9.71 -13.90 -3.77
CA PHE A 220 9.02 -14.78 -2.83
C PHE A 220 8.32 -15.94 -3.57
N PRO A 221 7.98 -17.03 -2.87
CA PRO A 221 7.39 -18.21 -3.51
C PRO A 221 6.19 -17.86 -4.40
N GLU A 222 6.18 -18.43 -5.60
CA GLU A 222 5.09 -18.31 -6.58
C GLU A 222 4.79 -16.88 -7.08
N ALA A 223 5.64 -15.91 -6.73
CA ALA A 223 5.57 -14.57 -7.29
C ALA A 223 5.93 -14.58 -8.77
N ALA A 224 5.12 -13.92 -9.59
CA ALA A 224 5.51 -13.51 -10.92
C ALA A 224 6.39 -12.26 -10.82
N GLU A 225 7.65 -12.37 -11.23
CA GLU A 225 8.52 -11.20 -11.43
C GLU A 225 8.15 -10.53 -12.76
N GLU A 226 7.57 -9.35 -12.66
CA GLU A 226 7.16 -8.54 -13.80
C GLU A 226 8.25 -7.54 -14.22
N TYR A 227 9.13 -7.15 -13.30
CA TYR A 227 10.22 -6.20 -13.55
C TYR A 227 11.39 -6.45 -12.59
N ASN A 228 12.61 -6.25 -13.09
CA ASN A 228 13.83 -6.24 -12.30
C ASN A 228 14.88 -5.37 -13.00
N ALA A 229 15.30 -4.28 -12.37
CA ALA A 229 16.41 -3.46 -12.84
C ALA A 229 17.06 -2.67 -11.70
N ILE A 230 18.31 -2.27 -11.90
CA ILE A 230 18.97 -1.28 -11.04
C ILE A 230 18.40 0.10 -11.37
N ILE A 231 17.93 0.80 -10.35
CA ILE A 231 17.40 2.17 -10.42
C ILE A 231 18.37 3.10 -9.71
N THR A 232 18.77 4.16 -10.40
CA THR A 232 19.67 5.20 -9.88
C THR A 232 18.90 6.51 -9.62
N PRO A 233 19.36 7.37 -8.69
CA PRO A 233 18.72 8.65 -8.43
C PRO A 233 18.60 9.55 -9.68
N ASP A 234 19.51 9.41 -10.64
CA ASP A 234 19.46 10.14 -11.91
C ASP A 234 18.25 9.75 -12.78
N GLN A 235 17.85 8.48 -12.76
CA GLN A 235 16.66 8.00 -13.48
C GLN A 235 15.36 8.49 -12.83
N LEU A 236 15.39 8.79 -11.53
CA LEU A 236 14.23 9.26 -10.77
C LEU A 236 13.94 10.75 -10.93
N LYS A 237 14.79 11.51 -11.64
CA LYS A 237 14.54 12.95 -11.90
C LYS A 237 13.25 13.24 -12.68
N GLU A 238 12.74 12.26 -13.43
CA GLU A 238 11.46 12.37 -14.14
C GLU A 238 10.26 11.92 -13.28
N TYR A 239 10.51 11.48 -12.04
CA TYR A 239 9.56 10.89 -11.09
C TYR A 239 9.72 11.58 -9.72
N PRO A 240 9.22 12.82 -9.57
CA PRO A 240 9.48 13.66 -8.39
C PRO A 240 9.03 13.03 -7.06
N ILE A 241 7.94 12.26 -7.04
CA ILE A 241 7.47 11.61 -5.81
C ILE A 241 8.44 10.50 -5.41
N LEU A 242 8.83 9.65 -6.36
CA LEU A 242 9.83 8.60 -6.13
C LEU A 242 11.19 9.17 -5.76
N GLN A 243 11.63 10.26 -6.38
CA GLN A 243 12.87 10.96 -6.03
C GLN A 243 12.85 11.50 -4.59
N GLY A 244 11.68 11.89 -4.07
CA GLY A 244 11.53 12.33 -2.68
C GLY A 244 11.73 11.22 -1.65
N ILE A 245 11.61 9.95 -2.06
CA ILE A 245 11.66 8.77 -1.19
C ILE A 245 12.96 7.97 -1.38
N ILE A 246 13.43 7.90 -2.63
CA ILE A 246 14.62 7.15 -3.06
C ILE A 246 15.74 8.13 -3.44
N ASP A 247 16.74 8.23 -2.57
CA ASP A 247 17.92 9.07 -2.72
C ASP A 247 19.19 8.29 -3.09
N GLU A 248 19.13 6.95 -3.07
CA GLU A 248 20.23 6.05 -3.36
C GLU A 248 19.96 5.11 -4.55
N THR A 249 20.93 4.26 -4.87
CA THR A 249 20.81 3.28 -5.96
C THR A 249 20.32 1.95 -5.40
N PHE A 250 19.21 1.43 -5.92
CA PHE A 250 18.63 0.17 -5.49
C PHE A 250 18.34 -0.75 -6.67
N VAL A 251 18.16 -2.03 -6.38
CA VAL A 251 17.49 -2.97 -7.28
C VAL A 251 15.98 -2.81 -7.08
N LEU A 252 15.27 -2.42 -8.14
CA LEU A 252 13.81 -2.40 -8.18
C LEU A 252 13.30 -3.74 -8.69
N THR A 253 12.51 -4.45 -7.88
CA THR A 253 11.77 -5.64 -8.31
C THR A 253 10.26 -5.42 -8.22
N LYS A 254 9.51 -5.77 -9.26
CA LYS A 254 8.04 -5.77 -9.28
C LYS A 254 7.53 -7.20 -9.24
N LEU A 255 6.81 -7.55 -8.18
CA LEU A 255 6.36 -8.91 -7.89
C LEU A 255 4.84 -8.95 -7.74
N ARG A 256 4.18 -9.86 -8.47
CA ARG A 256 2.73 -10.05 -8.43
C ARG A 256 2.38 -11.47 -8.01
N ARG A 257 1.44 -11.64 -7.08
CA ARG A 257 0.84 -12.93 -6.74
C ARG A 257 -0.61 -12.76 -6.30
N ASN A 258 -1.45 -13.75 -6.58
CA ASN A 258 -2.77 -13.86 -5.98
C ASN A 258 -2.71 -14.88 -4.83
N PHE A 259 -3.28 -14.52 -3.68
CA PHE A 259 -3.32 -15.34 -2.48
C PHE A 259 -4.77 -15.66 -2.10
N SER A 260 -5.07 -16.93 -1.86
CA SER A 260 -6.25 -17.31 -1.09
C SER A 260 -6.06 -16.99 0.40
N ALA A 261 -7.16 -16.89 1.15
CA ALA A 261 -7.10 -16.66 2.60
C ALA A 261 -6.29 -17.75 3.34
N GLU A 262 -6.29 -18.99 2.85
CA GLU A 262 -5.53 -20.11 3.42
C GLU A 262 -4.02 -19.99 3.18
N GLU A 263 -3.60 -19.32 2.10
CA GLU A 263 -2.17 -19.08 1.79
C GLU A 263 -1.60 -17.86 2.52
N MET A 264 -2.45 -17.07 3.19
CA MET A 264 -2.06 -15.92 4.01
C MET A 264 -1.84 -16.33 5.47
N ASP A 265 -1.25 -17.50 5.71
CA ASP A 265 -1.01 -18.02 7.05
C ASP A 265 0.29 -17.48 7.70
N GLU A 266 1.17 -16.86 6.91
CA GLU A 266 2.40 -16.20 7.34
C GLU A 266 2.61 -14.84 6.65
N ASP A 267 3.44 -13.98 7.25
CA ASP A 267 3.90 -12.74 6.62
C ASP A 267 4.93 -13.06 5.53
N LEU A 268 5.02 -12.26 4.46
CA LEU A 268 6.06 -12.46 3.46
C LEU A 268 7.38 -11.90 3.98
N ILE A 269 8.41 -12.75 4.04
CA ILE A 269 9.80 -12.34 4.21
C ILE A 269 10.41 -12.24 2.81
N LEU A 270 10.98 -11.08 2.50
CA LEU A 270 11.37 -10.65 1.16
C LEU A 270 12.90 -10.56 1.00
#